data_AF-A0A7C2R2K4-F1
#
_entry.id   AF-A0A7C2R2K4-F1
#
_cell.length_a   1.000
_cell.length_b   1.000
_cell.length_c   1.000
_cell.angle_alpha   90.00
_cell.angle_beta   90.00
_cell.angle_gamma   90.00
#
_symmetry.space_group_name_H-M   'P 1'
#
loop_
_entity.id
_entity.type
_entity.pdbx_description
1 polymer ?
#
loop_
_entity_poly.entity_id
_entity_poly.type
_entity_poly.pdbx_seq_one_letter_code
_entity_poly.pdbx_strand_id
1 'polypeptide(L)'
;MGDSDFPNDEPVQHIHTGAEEIRDTDLSGMDKTTAFEYVVGFATTLKETERARRAAEEDLGRWKERIRLAEEKNETKLAAEAVRRSAEIETKLAGLKREETSLRRKVSFMKDELHRLQGKPELSLDPEALLAQFEMVLGEPDTTLKKIKEEEAALELEKLKRKMADNGDS
;
A
#
# COMPACT_ATOMS: atom_id res chain seq x y z
N MET A 1 53.78 -3.26 19.14
CA MET A 1 53.20 -1.92 19.31
C MET A 1 52.86 -1.44 17.91
N GLY A 2 51.64 -1.53 17.42
CA GLY A 2 50.34 -1.67 18.06
C GLY A 2 49.40 -0.81 17.22
N ASP A 3 48.37 -1.47 16.67
CA ASP A 3 47.08 -0.89 16.30
C ASP A 3 47.03 0.14 15.17
N SER A 4 46.35 -0.25 14.08
CA SER A 4 45.19 0.49 13.57
C SER A 4 44.49 -0.38 12.53
N ASP A 5 43.73 -1.29 13.11
CA ASP A 5 42.60 -2.00 12.53
C ASP A 5 41.56 -0.95 12.05
N PHE A 6 41.33 -0.87 10.75
CA PHE A 6 40.17 -0.19 10.17
C PHE A 6 39.49 -1.19 9.24
N PRO A 7 38.49 -1.96 9.70
CA PRO A 7 37.61 -2.64 8.78
C PRO A 7 36.78 -1.58 8.05
N ASN A 8 36.95 -1.56 6.73
CA ASN A 8 36.13 -0.78 5.81
C ASN A 8 34.71 -1.35 5.87
N ASP A 9 33.85 -0.73 6.67
CA ASP A 9 32.44 -1.06 6.81
C ASP A 9 31.72 -0.53 5.55
N GLU A 10 31.79 -1.32 4.47
CA GLU A 10 30.96 -1.07 3.30
C GLU A 10 29.49 -1.22 3.70
N PRO A 11 28.61 -0.25 3.38
CA PRO A 11 27.19 -0.40 3.66
C PRO A 11 26.67 -1.56 2.82
N VAL A 12 26.40 -2.68 3.47
CA VAL A 12 25.69 -3.82 2.90
C VAL A 12 24.35 -3.29 2.40
N GLN A 13 24.26 -3.05 1.09
CA GLN A 13 23.00 -2.82 0.44
C GLN A 13 22.22 -4.12 0.59
N HIS A 14 21.33 -4.18 1.59
CA HIS A 14 20.33 -5.22 1.71
C HIS A 14 19.40 -5.10 0.50
N ILE A 15 19.82 -5.70 -0.60
CA ILE A 15 18.97 -6.06 -1.72
C ILE A 15 17.92 -6.99 -1.12
N HIS A 16 16.73 -6.44 -0.81
CA HIS A 16 15.58 -7.23 -0.39
C HIS A 16 15.15 -8.07 -1.58
N THR A 17 15.76 -9.24 -1.69
CA THR A 17 15.49 -10.29 -2.65
C THR A 17 14.03 -10.71 -2.51
N GLY A 18 13.27 -10.69 -3.61
CA GLY A 18 11.85 -11.08 -3.68
C GLY A 18 11.53 -12.54 -3.29
N ALA A 19 12.46 -13.25 -2.67
CA ALA A 19 12.28 -14.59 -2.11
C ALA A 19 11.60 -14.56 -0.72
N GLU A 20 11.70 -13.47 0.05
CA GLU A 20 10.97 -13.33 1.33
C GLU A 20 9.49 -13.05 1.12
N GLU A 21 9.11 -12.28 0.08
CA GLU A 21 7.69 -11.97 -0.21
C GLU A 21 6.85 -13.23 -0.51
N ILE A 22 7.48 -14.29 -1.03
CA ILE A 22 6.82 -15.57 -1.38
C ILE A 22 6.57 -16.42 -0.13
N ARG A 23 7.40 -16.30 0.92
CA ARG A 23 7.24 -17.09 2.15
C ARG A 23 6.12 -16.59 3.04
N ASP A 24 5.94 -15.27 3.10
CA ASP A 24 4.90 -14.64 3.93
C ASP A 24 3.47 -14.89 3.43
N THR A 25 3.32 -15.47 2.24
CA THR A 25 2.01 -15.69 1.59
C THR A 25 1.70 -17.16 1.34
N ASP A 26 2.61 -18.06 1.73
CA ASP A 26 2.43 -19.49 1.61
C ASP A 26 1.54 -20.03 2.75
N LEU A 27 0.34 -20.51 2.38
CA LEU A 27 -0.59 -21.15 3.30
C LEU A 27 -0.46 -22.68 3.28
N SER A 28 0.49 -23.23 2.52
CA SER A 28 0.67 -24.67 2.40
C SER A 28 1.09 -25.29 3.73
N GLY A 29 0.46 -26.42 4.08
CA GLY A 29 0.71 -27.11 5.36
C GLY A 29 -0.02 -26.53 6.57
N MET A 30 -0.78 -25.44 6.42
CA MET A 30 -1.71 -24.95 7.45
C MET A 30 -3.07 -25.65 7.32
N ASP A 31 -3.74 -25.88 8.46
CA ASP A 31 -5.17 -26.21 8.44
C ASP A 31 -6.00 -24.97 8.08
N LYS A 32 -7.26 -25.18 7.68
CA LYS A 32 -8.13 -24.11 7.18
C LYS A 32 -8.35 -22.99 8.20
N THR A 33 -8.42 -23.31 9.49
CA THR A 33 -8.64 -22.31 10.55
C THR A 33 -7.39 -21.48 10.76
N THR A 34 -6.23 -22.10 10.88
CA THR A 34 -4.94 -21.40 11.03
C THR A 34 -4.64 -20.53 9.81
N ALA A 35 -4.88 -21.06 8.60
CA ALA A 35 -4.71 -20.29 7.36
C ALA A 35 -5.63 -19.05 7.35
N PHE A 36 -6.90 -19.22 7.75
CA PHE A 36 -7.85 -18.12 7.84
C PHE A 36 -7.41 -17.03 8.82
N GLU A 37 -7.07 -17.41 10.05
CA GLU A 37 -6.59 -16.48 11.09
C GLU A 37 -5.36 -15.71 10.61
N TYR A 38 -4.45 -16.39 9.90
CA TYR A 38 -3.28 -15.78 9.29
C TYR A 38 -3.65 -14.72 8.25
N VAL A 39 -4.56 -15.03 7.32
CA VAL A 39 -5.03 -14.04 6.33
C VAL A 39 -5.72 -12.86 7.02
N VAL A 40 -6.53 -13.10 8.06
CA VAL A 40 -7.19 -12.05 8.85
C VAL A 40 -6.17 -11.13 9.53
N GLY A 41 -5.05 -11.68 10.01
CA GLY A 41 -3.94 -10.89 10.56
C GLY A 41 -3.41 -9.88 9.54
N PHE A 42 -3.07 -10.33 8.33
CA PHE A 42 -2.59 -9.44 7.26
C PHE A 42 -3.65 -8.44 6.80
N ALA A 43 -4.91 -8.88 6.72
CA ALA A 43 -6.05 -8.00 6.41
C ALA A 43 -6.20 -6.89 7.46
N THR A 44 -6.01 -7.21 8.74
CA THR A 44 -6.07 -6.24 9.84
C THR A 44 -4.93 -5.24 9.73
N THR A 45 -3.69 -5.70 9.53
CA THR A 45 -2.52 -4.83 9.30
C THR A 45 -2.76 -3.91 8.10
N LEU A 46 -3.31 -4.42 6.99
CA LEU A 46 -3.68 -3.60 5.84
C LEU A 46 -4.65 -2.47 6.22
N LYS A 47 -5.71 -2.77 6.98
CA LYS A 47 -6.66 -1.75 7.44
C LYS A 47 -6.03 -0.73 8.39
N GLU A 48 -5.11 -1.15 9.25
CA GLU A 48 -4.35 -0.25 10.12
C GLU A 48 -3.44 0.68 9.31
N THR A 49 -2.72 0.15 8.32
CA THR A 49 -1.88 0.93 7.39
C THR A 49 -2.73 1.93 6.58
N GLU A 50 -3.91 1.51 6.09
CA GLU A 50 -4.86 2.41 5.43
C GLU A 50 -5.32 3.56 6.34
N ARG A 51 -5.64 3.28 7.60
CA ARG A 51 -6.02 4.31 8.60
C ARG A 51 -4.86 5.25 8.88
N ALA A 52 -3.66 4.71 9.07
CA ALA A 52 -2.45 5.50 9.30
C ALA A 52 -2.13 6.40 8.10
N ARG A 53 -2.34 5.93 6.87
CA ARG A 53 -2.19 6.73 5.66
C ARG A 53 -3.18 7.89 5.63
N ARG A 54 -4.48 7.63 5.88
CA ARG A 54 -5.51 8.68 5.90
C ARG A 54 -5.20 9.75 6.96
N ALA A 55 -4.81 9.34 8.17
CA ALA A 55 -4.41 10.26 9.22
C ALA A 55 -3.20 11.13 8.81
N ALA A 56 -2.20 10.53 8.15
CA ALA A 56 -1.04 11.26 7.63
C ALA A 56 -1.41 12.24 6.49
N GLU A 57 -2.38 11.90 5.65
CA GLU A 57 -2.91 12.80 4.61
C GLU A 57 -3.64 14.00 5.20
N GLU A 58 -4.47 13.78 6.23
CA GLU A 58 -5.13 14.85 6.97
C GLU A 58 -4.11 15.77 7.67
N ASP A 59 -3.09 15.18 8.31
CA ASP A 59 -1.99 15.92 8.93
C ASP A 59 -1.25 16.78 7.92
N LEU A 60 -0.92 16.22 6.75
CA LEU A 60 -0.26 16.94 5.68
C LEU A 60 -1.11 18.14 5.21
N GLY A 61 -2.41 17.93 5.05
CA GLY A 61 -3.35 19.02 4.72
C GLY A 61 -3.29 20.15 5.74
N ARG A 62 -3.33 19.83 7.04
CA ARG A 62 -3.22 20.81 8.12
C ARG A 62 -1.89 21.57 8.08
N TRP A 63 -0.78 20.90 7.79
CA TRP A 63 0.53 21.56 7.68
C TRP A 63 0.64 22.45 6.44
N LYS A 64 0.05 22.06 5.30
CA LYS A 64 -0.02 22.90 4.10
C LYS A 64 -0.78 24.20 4.35
N GLU A 65 -1.91 24.15 5.06
CA GLU A 65 -2.64 25.35 5.47
C GLU A 65 -1.82 26.23 6.42
N ARG A 66 -1.06 25.63 7.35
CA ARG A 66 -0.16 26.39 8.24
C ARG A 66 0.97 27.09 7.50
N ILE A 67 1.56 26.45 6.48
CA ILE A 67 2.58 27.06 5.62
C ILE A 67 1.99 28.29 4.95
N ARG A 68 0.84 28.13 4.28
CA ARG A 68 0.14 29.22 3.61
C ARG A 68 -0.15 30.39 4.55
N LEU A 69 -0.68 30.12 5.74
CA LEU A 69 -0.99 31.16 6.73
C LEU A 69 0.27 31.88 7.23
N ALA A 70 1.37 31.16 7.41
CA ALA A 70 2.64 31.74 7.83
C ALA A 70 3.24 32.64 6.72
N GLU A 71 3.14 32.22 5.47
CA GLU A 71 3.55 33.01 4.30
C GLU A 71 2.71 34.28 4.16
N GLU A 72 1.38 34.18 4.27
CA GLU A 72 0.46 35.33 4.25
C GLU A 72 0.79 36.35 5.35
N LYS A 73 1.28 35.89 6.50
CA LYS A 73 1.68 36.74 7.64
C LYS A 73 3.16 37.17 7.62
N ASN A 74 3.93 36.80 6.59
CA ASN A 74 5.37 37.03 6.50
C ASN A 74 6.19 36.44 7.68
N GLU A 75 5.68 35.39 8.31
CA GLU A 75 6.32 34.69 9.43
C GLU A 75 7.26 33.59 8.90
N THR A 76 8.38 34.01 8.30
CA THR A 76 9.30 33.14 7.54
C THR A 76 9.88 31.97 8.34
N LYS A 77 10.16 32.16 9.63
CA LYS A 77 10.64 31.09 10.52
C LYS A 77 9.59 30.00 10.73
N LEU A 78 8.34 30.40 10.91
CA LEU A 78 7.22 29.48 11.11
C LEU A 78 6.90 28.71 9.81
N ALA A 79 6.96 29.40 8.67
CA ALA A 79 6.81 28.78 7.36
C ALA A 79 7.90 27.71 7.13
N ALA A 80 9.17 28.03 7.42
CA ALA A 80 10.28 27.08 7.27
C ALA A 80 10.13 25.83 8.16
N GLU A 81 9.70 26.01 9.42
CA GLU A 81 9.43 24.87 10.30
C GLU A 81 8.26 24.01 9.79
N ALA A 82 7.18 24.64 9.34
CA ALA A 82 6.02 23.95 8.80
C ALA A 82 6.35 23.16 7.51
N VAL A 83 7.19 23.71 6.63
CA VAL A 83 7.72 23.03 5.44
C VAL A 83 8.54 21.79 5.82
N ARG A 84 9.40 21.89 6.84
CA ARG A 84 10.17 20.73 7.31
C ARG A 84 9.24 19.62 7.81
N ARG A 85 8.23 19.98 8.61
CA ARG A 85 7.24 19.02 9.13
C ARG A 85 6.39 18.39 8.03
N SER A 86 5.97 19.16 7.02
CA SER A 86 5.25 18.59 5.88
C SER A 86 6.10 17.60 5.09
N ALA A 87 7.40 17.88 4.90
CA ALA A 87 8.32 16.96 4.22
C ALA A 87 8.53 15.63 4.98
N GLU A 88 8.65 15.69 6.32
CA GLU A 88 8.68 14.49 7.17
C GLU A 88 7.41 13.63 6.98
N ILE A 89 6.24 14.28 6.95
CA ILE A 89 4.96 13.59 6.75
C ILE A 89 4.87 13.01 5.34
N GLU A 90 5.28 13.74 4.30
CA GLU A 90 5.28 13.26 2.91
C GLU A 90 6.16 12.01 2.74
N THR A 91 7.31 11.97 3.42
CA THR A 91 8.20 10.80 3.44
C THR A 91 7.52 9.60 4.10
N LYS A 92 6.87 9.80 5.26
CA LYS A 92 6.09 8.75 5.94
C LYS A 92 4.96 8.23 5.06
N LEU A 93 4.25 9.14 4.39
CA LEU A 93 3.10 8.85 3.53
C LEU A 93 3.52 8.04 2.29
N ALA A 94 4.68 8.32 1.71
CA ALA A 94 5.26 7.51 0.65
C ALA A 94 5.60 6.08 1.14
N GLY A 95 6.13 5.94 2.37
CA GLY A 95 6.34 4.64 3.01
C GLY A 95 5.05 3.85 3.19
N LEU A 96 4.04 4.46 3.82
CA LEU A 96 2.73 3.85 4.06
C LEU A 96 2.04 3.41 2.75
N LYS A 97 2.14 4.21 1.68
CA LYS A 97 1.58 3.84 0.36
C LYS A 97 2.26 2.61 -0.25
N ARG A 98 3.57 2.49 -0.11
CA ARG A 98 4.33 1.32 -0.59
C ARG A 98 3.94 0.07 0.20
N GLU A 99 3.89 0.20 1.52
CA GLU A 99 3.48 -0.87 2.42
C GLU A 99 2.05 -1.33 2.14
N GLU A 100 1.11 -0.39 2.04
CA GLU A 100 -0.29 -0.67 1.69
C GLU A 100 -0.39 -1.42 0.36
N THR A 101 0.37 -1.00 -0.66
CA THR A 101 0.39 -1.69 -1.96
C THR A 101 0.92 -3.12 -1.83
N SER A 102 1.97 -3.34 -1.03
CA SER A 102 2.52 -4.68 -0.79
C SER A 102 1.50 -5.56 -0.04
N LEU A 103 0.93 -5.05 1.06
CA LEU A 103 -0.07 -5.75 1.86
C LEU A 103 -1.32 -6.08 1.06
N ARG A 104 -1.81 -5.17 0.19
CA ARG A 104 -2.93 -5.46 -0.72
C ARG A 104 -2.65 -6.64 -1.63
N ARG A 105 -1.44 -6.70 -2.22
CA ARG A 105 -1.04 -7.83 -3.07
C ARG A 105 -0.96 -9.13 -2.27
N LYS A 106 -0.31 -9.10 -1.10
CA LYS A 106 -0.18 -10.26 -0.21
C LYS A 106 -1.56 -10.79 0.21
N VAL A 107 -2.45 -9.92 0.68
CA VAL A 107 -3.81 -10.29 1.08
C VAL A 107 -4.58 -10.85 -0.11
N SER A 108 -4.53 -10.22 -1.30
CA SER A 108 -5.20 -10.75 -2.50
C SER A 108 -4.72 -12.15 -2.85
N PHE A 109 -3.42 -12.40 -2.82
CA PHE A 109 -2.86 -13.71 -3.11
C PHE A 109 -3.29 -14.76 -2.08
N MET A 110 -3.21 -14.41 -0.79
CA MET A 110 -3.65 -15.31 0.29
C MET A 110 -5.14 -15.61 0.25
N LYS A 111 -5.98 -14.67 -0.21
CA LYS A 111 -7.40 -14.94 -0.48
C LYS A 111 -7.58 -16.01 -1.54
N ASP A 112 -6.85 -15.89 -2.65
CA ASP A 112 -6.95 -16.85 -3.75
C ASP A 112 -6.47 -18.24 -3.30
N GLU A 113 -5.40 -18.29 -2.51
CA GLU A 113 -4.87 -19.55 -1.97
C GLU A 113 -5.82 -20.17 -0.93
N LEU A 114 -6.46 -19.36 -0.09
CA LEU A 114 -7.48 -19.83 0.85
C LEU A 114 -8.69 -20.45 0.12
N HIS A 115 -9.18 -19.82 -0.96
CA HIS A 115 -10.25 -20.40 -1.78
C HIS A 115 -9.83 -21.75 -2.41
N ARG A 116 -8.57 -21.88 -2.83
CA ARG A 116 -8.03 -23.15 -3.36
C ARG A 116 -7.98 -24.24 -2.28
N LEU A 117 -7.63 -23.88 -1.04
CA LEU A 117 -7.65 -24.81 0.09
C LEU A 117 -9.08 -25.26 0.46
N GLN A 118 -10.08 -24.38 0.30
CA GLN A 118 -11.49 -24.75 0.53
C GLN A 118 -12.02 -25.80 -0.47
N GLY A 119 -11.50 -25.83 -1.69
CA GLY A 119 -11.84 -26.86 -2.69
C GLY A 119 -11.35 -28.27 -2.36
N LYS A 120 -10.51 -28.43 -1.32
CA LYS A 120 -10.12 -29.74 -0.78
C LYS A 120 -11.18 -30.21 0.24
N PRO A 121 -11.78 -31.40 0.06
CA PRO A 121 -12.80 -31.90 0.98
C PRO A 121 -12.15 -32.24 2.32
N GLU A 122 -12.33 -31.37 3.31
CA GLU A 122 -12.09 -31.68 4.72
C GLU A 122 -13.41 -31.47 5.47
N LEU A 123 -13.83 -32.55 6.14
CA LEU A 123 -15.02 -32.63 6.97
C LEU A 123 -14.77 -31.91 8.29
N SER A 124 -15.22 -30.66 8.46
CA SER A 124 -15.54 -30.07 9.78
C SER A 124 -15.99 -28.60 9.77
N LEU A 125 -15.79 -27.83 8.70
CA LEU A 125 -15.97 -26.37 8.76
C LEU A 125 -16.87 -25.89 7.63
N ASP A 126 -17.74 -24.93 7.94
CA ASP A 126 -18.56 -24.21 6.97
C ASP A 126 -17.69 -23.12 6.30
N PRO A 127 -17.22 -23.34 5.05
CA PRO A 127 -16.38 -22.39 4.35
C PRO A 127 -17.12 -21.08 4.01
N GLU A 128 -18.46 -21.12 3.94
CA GLU A 128 -19.27 -19.93 3.63
C GLU A 128 -19.34 -18.99 4.82
N ALA A 129 -19.50 -19.51 6.04
CA ALA A 129 -19.49 -18.71 7.27
C ALA A 129 -18.16 -17.97 7.50
N LEU A 130 -17.05 -18.63 7.18
CA LEU A 130 -15.70 -18.04 7.25
C LEU A 130 -15.52 -16.95 6.20
N LEU A 131 -15.93 -17.21 4.95
CA LEU A 131 -15.86 -16.23 3.88
C LEU A 131 -16.70 -14.99 4.20
N ALA A 132 -17.91 -15.18 4.74
CA ALA A 132 -18.78 -14.08 5.14
C ALA A 132 -18.18 -13.20 6.26
N GLN A 133 -17.54 -13.81 7.28
CA GLN A 133 -16.80 -13.04 8.30
C GLN A 133 -15.67 -12.21 7.68
N PHE A 134 -15.00 -12.79 6.69
CA PHE A 134 -13.88 -12.15 6.04
C PHE A 134 -14.28 -11.00 5.11
N GLU A 135 -15.39 -11.16 4.38
CA GLU A 135 -16.02 -10.08 3.61
C GLU A 135 -16.52 -8.95 4.53
N MET A 136 -17.08 -9.28 5.69
CA MET A 136 -17.43 -8.29 6.71
C MET A 136 -16.23 -7.48 7.21
N VAL A 137 -15.08 -8.13 7.45
CA VAL A 137 -13.87 -7.46 7.97
C VAL A 137 -13.20 -6.59 6.91
N LEU A 138 -13.20 -7.03 5.65
CA LEU A 138 -12.47 -6.35 4.58
C LEU A 138 -13.31 -5.35 3.78
N GLY A 139 -14.64 -5.49 3.79
CA GLY A 139 -15.54 -4.75 2.90
C GLY A 139 -15.38 -5.18 1.43
N GLU A 140 -16.15 -4.56 0.54
CA GLU A 140 -16.07 -4.83 -0.90
C GLU A 140 -14.64 -4.64 -1.44
N PRO A 141 -14.22 -5.43 -2.45
CA PRO A 141 -12.90 -5.31 -3.06
C PRO A 141 -12.67 -3.88 -3.56
N ASP A 142 -11.53 -3.30 -3.18
CA ASP A 142 -11.19 -1.92 -3.54
C ASP A 142 -10.98 -1.79 -5.06
N THR A 143 -11.97 -1.22 -5.73
CA THR A 143 -11.97 -0.98 -7.18
C THR A 143 -11.18 0.27 -7.58
N THR A 144 -10.55 0.98 -6.65
CA THR A 144 -9.86 2.26 -6.92
C THR A 144 -8.77 2.13 -7.98
N LEU A 145 -7.95 1.07 -7.95
CA LEU A 145 -6.92 0.83 -8.98
C LEU A 145 -7.51 0.51 -10.37
N LYS A 146 -8.69 -0.10 -10.41
CA LYS A 146 -9.39 -0.39 -11.67
C LYS A 146 -9.96 0.90 -12.26
N LYS A 147 -10.55 1.75 -11.43
CA LYS A 147 -11.09 3.07 -11.83
C LYS A 147 -9.99 4.02 -12.33
N ILE A 148 -8.84 4.05 -11.66
CA ILE A 148 -7.69 4.87 -12.10
C ILE A 148 -7.21 4.41 -13.49
N LYS A 149 -7.06 3.11 -13.72
CA LYS A 149 -6.68 2.58 -15.04
C LYS A 149 -7.72 2.86 -16.13
N GLU A 150 -9.00 2.79 -15.79
CA GLU A 150 -10.10 3.14 -16.71
C GLU A 150 -10.09 4.64 -17.07
N GLU A 151 -9.82 5.53 -16.11
CA GLU A 151 -9.67 6.97 -16.34
C GLU A 151 -8.42 7.31 -17.17
N GLU A 152 -7.29 6.66 -16.89
CA GLU A 152 -6.05 6.82 -17.68
C GLU A 152 -6.25 6.37 -19.13
N ALA A 153 -6.90 5.22 -19.34
CA ALA A 153 -7.24 4.73 -20.67
C ALA A 153 -8.23 5.66 -21.41
N ALA A 154 -9.18 6.27 -20.69
CA ALA A 154 -10.09 7.25 -21.26
C ALA A 154 -9.38 8.52 -21.71
N LEU A 155 -8.41 9.02 -20.94
CA LEU A 155 -7.58 10.18 -21.29
C LEU A 155 -6.68 9.91 -22.50
N GLU A 156 -6.13 8.70 -22.62
CA GLU A 156 -5.36 8.31 -23.80
C GLU A 156 -6.23 8.23 -25.07
N LEU A 157 -7.46 7.70 -24.96
CA LEU A 157 -8.41 7.67 -26.07
C LEU A 157 -8.83 9.08 -26.52
N GLU A 158 -9.03 10.03 -25.60
CA GLU A 158 -9.37 11.41 -25.95
C GLU A 158 -8.20 12.12 -26.67
N LYS A 159 -6.96 11.92 -26.20
CA LYS A 159 -5.76 12.44 -26.86
C LYS A 159 -5.58 11.88 -28.27
N LEU A 160 -5.85 10.58 -28.46
CA LEU A 160 -5.79 9.95 -29.77
C LEU A 160 -6.86 10.49 -30.72
N LYS A 161 -8.09 10.70 -30.23
CA LYS A 161 -9.18 11.30 -31.02
C LYS A 161 -8.86 12.72 -31.47
N ARG A 162 -8.27 13.57 -30.60
CA ARG A 162 -7.83 14.91 -31.02
C ARG A 162 -6.75 14.87 -32.08
N LYS A 163 -5.74 14.01 -31.94
CA LYS A 163 -4.68 13.86 -32.96
C LYS A 163 -5.20 13.38 -34.31
N MET A 164 -6.23 12.53 -34.33
CA MET A 164 -6.85 12.10 -35.58
C MET A 164 -7.73 13.17 -36.22
N ALA A 165 -8.37 14.04 -35.42
CA ALA A 165 -9.13 15.17 -35.94
C ALA A 165 -8.22 16.26 -36.55
N ASP A 166 -7.03 16.48 -35.98
CA ASP A 166 -6.06 17.48 -36.44
C ASP A 166 -5.29 17.02 -37.70
N ASN A 167 -5.11 15.70 -37.90
CA ASN A 167 -4.48 15.12 -39.08
C ASN A 167 -5.46 14.85 -40.25
N GLY A 168 -6.74 15.18 -40.10
CA GLY A 168 -7.79 14.90 -41.08
C GLY A 168 -8.16 16.07 -41.99
N ASP A 169 -7.54 17.25 -41.83
CA ASP A 169 -7.88 18.49 -42.56
C ASP A 169 -6.66 19.06 -43.32
N SER A 170 -5.87 18.19 -43.95
CA SER A 170 -4.76 18.58 -44.85
C SER A 170 -4.78 17.77 -46.14
#